data_AF-A0A5P9HIC6-F1
#
_entry.id   AF-A0A5P9HIC6-F1
#
_cell.length_a   1.000
_cell.length_b   1.000
_cell.length_c   1.000
_cell.angle_alpha   90.00
_cell.angle_beta   90.00
_cell.angle_gamma   90.00
#
_symmetry.space_group_name_H-M   'P 1'
#
loop_
_entity.id
_entity.type
_entity.pdbx_description
1 polymer ?
#
loop_
_entity_poly.entity_id
_entity_poly.type
_entity_poly.pdbx_seq_one_letter_code
_entity_poly.pdbx_strand_id
1 'polypeptide(L)'
;MQASLYNYLVNCSLATLPPEKKLFYNFVRDIEHSYEQQAQSPEQYYELLLHQHPYHLAAEHFNIPVEAARKLMLEMEQEVNENAERKAKNVVWVDCTDKIEPSYYPKKLFFLSLT
;
A
#
# COMPACT_ATOMS: atom_id res chain seq x y z
N MET A 1 -6.83 -12.90 -7.35
CA MET A 1 -7.88 -11.89 -7.61
C MET A 1 -8.19 -11.06 -6.37
N GLN A 2 -8.46 -11.65 -5.19
CA GLN A 2 -8.66 -10.91 -3.94
C GLN A 2 -7.45 -10.05 -3.53
N ALA A 3 -6.22 -10.57 -3.62
CA ALA A 3 -5.01 -9.81 -3.31
C ALA A 3 -4.81 -8.57 -4.21
N SER A 4 -5.15 -8.68 -5.50
CA SER A 4 -5.02 -7.57 -6.47
C SER A 4 -5.99 -6.42 -6.18
N LEU A 5 -7.23 -6.75 -5.78
CA LEU A 5 -8.22 -5.75 -5.36
C LEU A 5 -7.79 -5.09 -4.05
N TYR A 6 -7.35 -5.87 -3.06
CA TYR A 6 -6.89 -5.32 -1.79
C TYR A 6 -5.72 -4.34 -1.97
N ASN A 7 -4.71 -4.71 -2.77
CA ASN A 7 -3.58 -3.84 -3.08
C ASN A 7 -4.03 -2.53 -3.76
N TYR A 8 -5.01 -2.59 -4.66
CA TYR A 8 -5.60 -1.40 -5.26
C TYR A 8 -6.26 -0.50 -4.20
N LEU A 9 -7.02 -1.07 -3.26
CA LEU A 9 -7.66 -0.31 -2.19
C LEU A 9 -6.65 0.34 -1.24
N VAL A 10 -5.56 -0.37 -0.91
CA VAL A 10 -4.43 0.17 -0.15
C VAL A 10 -3.81 1.37 -0.88
N ASN A 11 -3.58 1.27 -2.19
CA ASN A 11 -3.07 2.39 -2.99
C ASN A 11 -4.03 3.59 -3.01
N CYS A 12 -5.34 3.35 -3.11
CA CYS A 12 -6.33 4.41 -2.99
C CYS A 12 -6.31 5.06 -1.58
N SER A 13 -6.10 4.28 -0.53
CA SER A 13 -5.99 4.78 0.84
C SER A 13 -4.73 5.62 1.03
N LEU A 14 -3.59 5.17 0.50
CA LEU A 14 -2.34 5.96 0.46
C LEU A 14 -2.55 7.29 -0.28
N ALA A 15 -3.30 7.29 -1.38
CA ALA A 15 -3.63 8.50 -2.14
C ALA A 15 -4.45 9.53 -1.33
N THR A 16 -5.08 9.14 -0.22
CA THR A 16 -5.81 10.07 0.66
C THR A 16 -4.97 10.67 1.78
N LEU A 17 -3.76 10.17 2.03
CA LEU A 17 -2.89 10.73 3.07
C LEU A 17 -2.53 12.21 2.78
N PRO A 18 -2.34 13.04 3.82
CA PRO A 18 -1.78 14.38 3.68
C PRO A 18 -0.43 14.37 2.93
N PRO A 19 -0.09 15.44 2.18
CA PRO A 19 1.15 15.49 1.38
C PRO A 19 2.42 15.20 2.19
N GLU A 20 2.54 15.75 3.40
CA GLU A 20 3.70 15.54 4.28
C GLU A 20 3.83 14.07 4.72
N LYS A 21 2.72 13.44 5.10
CA LYS A 21 2.67 12.01 5.43
C LYS A 21 3.05 11.14 4.22
N LYS A 22 2.58 11.48 3.02
CA LYS A 22 2.96 10.76 1.79
C LYS A 22 4.45 10.86 1.49
N LEU A 23 5.05 12.03 1.67
CA LEU A 23 6.48 12.23 1.48
C LEU A 23 7.28 11.33 2.41
N PHE A 24 6.94 11.31 3.70
CA PHE A 24 7.57 10.43 4.67
C PHE A 24 7.39 8.94 4.32
N TYR A 25 6.14 8.53 4.05
CA TYR A 25 5.83 7.13 3.73
C TYR A 25 6.60 6.65 2.50
N ASN A 26 6.60 7.44 1.43
CA ASN A 26 7.33 7.10 0.21
C ASN A 26 8.83 7.04 0.44
N PHE A 27 9.40 7.96 1.24
CA PHE A 27 10.82 7.93 1.57
C PHE A 27 11.23 6.60 2.22
N VAL A 28 10.49 6.15 3.25
CA VAL A 28 10.76 4.86 3.91
C VAL A 28 10.60 3.70 2.93
N ARG A 29 9.50 3.67 2.17
CA ARG A 29 9.22 2.60 1.20
C ARG A 29 10.28 2.53 0.10
N ASP A 30 10.79 3.66 -0.38
CA ASP A 30 11.79 3.69 -1.44
C ASP A 30 13.14 3.12 -0.95
N ILE A 31 13.48 3.32 0.33
CA ILE A 31 14.64 2.68 0.97
C ILE A 31 14.42 1.17 1.07
N GLU A 32 13.29 0.73 1.61
CA GLU A 32 12.95 -0.70 1.74
C GLU A 32 12.97 -1.38 0.37
N HIS A 33 12.37 -0.76 -0.63
CA HIS A 33 12.40 -1.25 -2.00
C HIS A 33 13.84 -1.34 -2.53
N SER A 34 14.69 -0.35 -2.24
CA SER A 34 16.10 -0.42 -2.62
C SER A 34 16.82 -1.60 -1.97
N TYR A 35 16.47 -1.98 -0.74
CA TYR A 35 17.04 -3.15 -0.07
C TYR A 35 16.54 -4.45 -0.69
N GLU A 36 15.26 -4.52 -1.05
CA GLU A 36 14.70 -5.66 -1.81
C GLU A 36 15.41 -5.84 -3.16
N GLN A 37 15.73 -4.76 -3.87
CA GLN A 37 16.45 -4.84 -5.15
C GLN A 37 17.91 -5.28 -4.99
N GLN A 38 18.54 -5.00 -3.85
CA GLN A 38 19.94 -5.34 -3.56
C GLN A 38 20.09 -6.76 -3.00
N ALA A 39 19.12 -7.23 -2.23
CA ALA A 39 19.18 -8.52 -1.56
C ALA A 39 18.88 -9.68 -2.53
N GLN A 40 19.69 -10.74 -2.49
CA GLN A 40 19.45 -11.99 -3.20
C GLN A 40 18.72 -13.03 -2.34
N SER A 41 18.63 -12.77 -1.02
CA SER A 41 17.92 -13.62 -0.07
C SER A 41 17.30 -12.81 1.07
N PRO A 42 16.30 -13.36 1.79
CA PRO A 42 15.74 -12.71 2.98
C PRO A 42 16.78 -12.40 4.06
N GLU A 43 17.80 -13.23 4.21
CA GLU A 43 18.89 -13.02 5.17
C GLU A 43 19.72 -11.79 4.80
N GLN A 44 20.06 -11.62 3.52
CA GLN A 44 20.77 -10.44 3.03
C GLN A 44 19.94 -9.17 3.20
N TYR A 45 18.63 -9.23 2.98
CA TYR A 45 17.72 -8.11 3.25
C TYR A 45 17.74 -7.74 4.73
N TYR A 46 17.73 -8.73 5.62
CA TYR A 46 17.81 -8.51 7.06
C TYR A 46 19.15 -7.89 7.48
N GLU A 47 20.27 -8.32 6.89
CA GLU A 47 21.57 -7.69 7.11
C GLU A 47 21.57 -6.20 6.71
N LEU A 48 20.97 -5.84 5.57
CA LEU A 48 20.82 -4.44 5.15
C LEU A 48 20.03 -3.61 6.18
N LEU A 49 18.92 -4.17 6.70
CA LEU A 49 18.13 -3.52 7.75
C LEU A 49 18.90 -3.32 9.06
N LEU A 50 19.75 -4.28 9.45
CA LEU A 50 20.59 -4.17 10.65
C LEU A 50 21.67 -3.09 10.50
N HIS A 51 22.25 -2.95 9.30
CA HIS A 51 23.28 -1.96 9.05
C HIS A 51 22.73 -0.54 9.02
N GLN A 52 21.62 -0.32 8.34
CA GLN A 52 21.03 1.00 8.22
C GLN A 52 19.51 0.91 8.16
N HIS A 53 18.86 0.97 9.32
CA HIS A 53 17.41 0.81 9.36
C HIS A 53 16.70 2.03 8.70
N PRO A 54 15.64 1.84 7.87
CA PRO A 54 14.93 2.93 7.18
C PRO A 54 14.45 4.06 8.10
N TYR A 55 13.98 3.73 9.31
CA TYR A 55 13.60 4.73 10.33
C TYR A 55 14.75 5.64 10.81
N HIS A 56 16.00 5.16 10.83
CA HIS A 56 17.14 6.02 11.16
C HIS A 56 17.41 7.01 10.03
N LEU A 57 17.36 6.53 8.77
CA LEU A 57 17.49 7.38 7.59
C LEU A 57 16.37 8.42 7.51
N ALA A 58 15.13 8.04 7.80
CA ALA A 58 13.99 8.94 7.80
C ALA A 58 14.10 9.96 8.94
N ALA A 59 14.50 9.54 10.13
CA ALA A 59 14.76 10.43 11.26
C ALA A 59 15.78 11.51 10.93
N GLU A 60 16.89 11.14 10.30
CA GLU A 60 17.92 12.08 9.83
C GLU A 60 17.38 13.02 8.75
N HIS A 61 16.70 12.47 7.73
CA HIS A 61 16.19 13.25 6.59
C HIS A 61 15.12 14.28 6.99
N PHE A 62 14.19 13.88 7.87
CA PHE A 62 13.09 14.73 8.32
C PHE A 62 13.40 15.49 9.62
N ASN A 63 14.61 15.33 10.17
CA ASN A 63 15.05 15.96 11.41
C ASN A 63 14.09 15.70 12.60
N ILE A 64 13.74 14.42 12.80
CA ILE A 64 12.89 13.95 13.90
C ILE A 64 13.56 12.80 14.67
N PRO A 65 13.18 12.50 15.92
CA PRO A 65 13.68 11.32 16.63
C PRO A 65 13.33 10.01 15.92
N VAL A 66 14.18 8.99 16.05
CA VAL A 66 13.97 7.65 15.43
C VAL A 66 12.66 7.01 15.90
N GLU A 67 12.33 7.17 17.18
CA GLU A 67 11.10 6.69 17.77
C GLU A 67 9.88 7.41 17.19
N ALA A 68 10.01 8.70 16.86
CA ALA A 68 8.97 9.47 16.21
C ALA A 68 8.80 9.02 14.75
N ALA A 69 9.90 8.76 14.03
CA ALA A 69 9.87 8.21 12.67
C ALA A 69 9.16 6.84 12.64
N ARG A 70 9.52 5.93 13.56
CA ARG A 70 8.87 4.62 13.70
C ARG A 70 7.39 4.76 14.03
N LYS A 71 7.05 5.62 15.00
CA LYS A 71 5.66 5.85 15.40
C LYS A 71 4.83 6.41 14.24
N LEU A 72 5.36 7.38 13.51
CA LEU A 72 4.69 7.99 12.36
C LEU A 72 4.41 6.94 11.26
N MET A 73 5.38 6.08 10.95
CA MET A 73 5.17 4.98 9.98
C MET A 73 4.02 4.06 10.41
N LEU A 74 4.05 3.57 11.66
CA LEU A 74 3.03 2.67 12.19
C LEU A 74 1.62 3.30 12.18
N GLU A 75 1.52 4.59 12.54
CA GLU A 75 0.25 5.33 12.49
C GLU A 75 -0.28 5.43 11.05
N MET A 76 0.60 5.66 10.07
CA MET A 76 0.20 5.70 8.66
C MET A 76 -0.22 4.34 8.13
N GLU A 77 0.51 3.27 8.46
CA GLU A 77 0.13 1.90 8.07
C GLU A 77 -1.23 1.53 8.64
N GLN A 78 -1.49 1.86 9.91
CA GLN A 78 -2.78 1.65 10.53
C GLN A 78 -3.89 2.46 9.84
N GLU A 79 -3.68 3.77 9.61
CA GLU A 79 -4.65 4.64 8.92
C GLU A 79 -5.00 4.11 7.51
N VAL A 80 -3.97 3.69 6.76
CA VAL A 80 -4.12 3.13 5.42
C VAL A 80 -4.87 1.81 5.44
N ASN A 81 -4.55 0.92 6.39
CA ASN A 81 -5.20 -0.38 6.54
C ASN A 81 -6.68 -0.22 6.91
N GLU A 82 -6.99 0.60 7.92
CA GLU A 82 -8.37 0.88 8.34
C GLU A 82 -9.20 1.46 7.19
N ASN A 83 -8.62 2.37 6.41
CA ASN A 83 -9.29 2.96 5.26
C ASN A 83 -9.48 1.94 4.12
N ALA A 84 -8.49 1.09 3.84
CA ALA A 84 -8.58 0.03 2.84
C ALA A 84 -9.65 -1.01 3.21
N GLU A 85 -9.70 -1.42 4.48
CA GLU A 85 -10.73 -2.33 5.00
C GLU A 85 -12.13 -1.72 4.91
N ARG A 86 -12.28 -0.43 5.27
CA ARG A 86 -13.55 0.27 5.11
C ARG A 86 -14.01 0.30 3.65
N LYS A 87 -13.11 0.62 2.72
CA LYS A 87 -13.41 0.56 1.28
C LYS A 87 -13.77 -0.84 0.83
N ALA A 88 -13.07 -1.87 1.32
CA ALA A 88 -13.33 -3.27 0.98
C ALA A 88 -14.73 -3.72 1.43
N LYS A 89 -15.21 -3.25 2.59
CA LYS A 89 -16.58 -3.53 3.08
C LYS A 89 -17.67 -2.90 2.18
N ASN A 90 -17.34 -1.81 1.48
CA ASN A 90 -18.26 -1.11 0.59
C ASN A 90 -18.15 -1.55 -0.87
N VAL A 91 -17.27 -2.52 -1.19
CA VAL A 91 -17.14 -3.06 -2.53
C VAL A 91 -18.42 -3.82 -2.89
N VAL A 92 -19.10 -3.36 -3.95
CA VAL A 92 -20.25 -4.06 -4.52
C VAL A 92 -19.90 -4.54 -5.92
N TRP A 93 -20.07 -5.84 -6.15
CA TRP A 93 -20.02 -6.43 -7.49
C TRP A 93 -21.41 -6.44 -8.09
N VAL A 94 -21.59 -5.72 -9.20
CA VAL A 94 -22.85 -5.69 -9.94
C VAL A 94 -22.72 -6.58 -11.16
N ASP A 95 -23.49 -7.67 -11.20
CA ASP A 95 -23.58 -8.53 -12.40
C ASP A 95 -24.26 -7.74 -13.53
N CYS A 96 -23.52 -7.55 -14.62
CA CYS A 96 -23.97 -6.83 -15.80
C CYS A 96 -24.03 -7.74 -17.03
N THR A 97 -23.97 -9.07 -16.83
CA THR A 97 -23.96 -10.06 -17.92
C THR A 97 -25.19 -9.89 -18.83
N ASP A 98 -26.35 -9.58 -18.27
CA ASP A 98 -27.60 -9.39 -19.02
C ASP A 98 -27.68 -8.03 -19.75
N LYS A 99 -26.73 -7.11 -19.49
CA LYS A 99 -26.68 -5.78 -20.11
C LYS A 99 -25.80 -5.73 -21.36
N ILE A 100 -25.17 -6.85 -21.72
CA ILE A 100 -24.26 -6.96 -22.86
C ILE A 100 -24.73 -8.12 -23.72
N GLU A 101 -24.76 -7.94 -25.04
CA GLU A 101 -25.15 -9.02 -25.96
C GLU A 101 -24.22 -10.24 -25.77
N PRO A 102 -24.78 -11.44 -25.49
CA PRO A 102 -24.00 -12.65 -25.22
C PRO A 102 -23.04 -13.05 -26.35
N SER A 103 -23.28 -12.57 -27.57
CA SER A 103 -22.48 -12.81 -28.77
C SER A 103 -21.08 -12.19 -28.72
N TYR A 104 -20.85 -11.18 -27.88
CA TYR A 104 -19.58 -10.45 -27.82
C TYR A 104 -18.63 -10.90 -26.70
N TYR A 105 -19.15 -11.48 -25.61
CA TYR A 105 -18.32 -11.89 -24.46
C TYR A 105 -18.83 -13.20 -23.83
N PRO A 106 -18.12 -14.33 -24.01
CA PRO A 106 -18.51 -15.62 -23.42
C PRO A 106 -18.22 -15.72 -21.91
N LYS A 107 -17.93 -14.62 -21.22
CA LYS A 107 -17.59 -14.57 -19.79
C LYS A 107 -18.55 -13.62 -19.05
N LYS A 108 -18.94 -14.00 -17.83
CA LYS A 108 -19.72 -13.13 -16.93
C LYS A 108 -18.99 -11.80 -16.72
N LEU A 109 -19.71 -10.68 -16.82
CA LEU A 109 -19.14 -9.35 -16.69
C LEU A 109 -19.67 -8.69 -15.41
N PHE A 110 -18.76 -8.39 -14.48
CA PHE A 110 -19.08 -7.73 -13.22
C PHE A 110 -18.50 -6.33 -13.20
N PHE A 111 -19.32 -5.35 -12.80
CA PHE A 111 -18.88 -3.99 -12.54
C PHE A 111 -18.53 -3.82 -11.05
N LEU A 112 -17.38 -3.21 -10.77
CA LEU A 112 -16.94 -2.90 -9.42
C LEU A 112 -17.36 -1.48 -9.06
N SER A 113 -18.25 -1.33 -8.08
CA SER A 113 -18.59 -0.03 -7.50
C SER A 113 -17.82 0.20 -6.19
N LEU A 114 -17.21 1.37 -6.06
CA LEU A 114 -16.54 1.84 -4.85
C LEU A 114 -17.29 3.08 -4.35
N THR A 115 -18.20 2.88 -3.40
CA THR A 115 -18.98 3.96 -2.74
C THR A 115 -18.39 4.36 -1.39
#